data_AF-A0A4Q5ZMQ0-F1
#
_entry.id   AF-A0A4Q5ZMQ0-F1
#
_cell.length_a   1.000
_cell.length_b   1.000
_cell.length_c   1.000
_cell.angle_alpha   90.00
_cell.angle_beta   90.00
_cell.angle_gamma   90.00
#
_symmetry.space_group_name_H-M   'P 1'
#
loop_
_entity.id
_entity.type
_entity.pdbx_description
1 polymer ?
#
loop_
_entity_poly.entity_id
_entity_poly.type
_entity_poly.pdbx_seq_one_letter_code
_entity_poly.pdbx_strand_id
1 'polypeptide(L)'
;MRTKSDNHKKHWLLRLALAALAALPATLAQGQTYCTPLYSTGCTEGDQINLFSFNSINNPTTVCNPGGYTDYTNLSTTVIPGQSYPLTVQSGQAYAQGFSVWIDYNQNGSFSDAGENVWISNSWGTAPFTGSVTIPLTATSGATRLRVRSTYNGFPTDACAALIYGEAEDYTVIIGSLTPCTGAPSAGTTPATVTACFGSGVTINAAGATTGSGITYQWQQSADGGVTWVNATAGQGYNSETYFTPALSPSTNGYMYRLQVTCSNSGLSATSSVTTVIAATTLQCYCSSGASFSSDEDILNVTFAGINNTSACNGLAGGPGSVAGKYANYTGLAPAAVMQGQTIPLSVTSGSCGAMHAPR
;
A
#
# COMPACT_ATOMS: atom_id res chain seq x y z
N MET A 1 -31.37 24.89 92.00
CA MET A 1 -32.40 23.84 91.76
C MET A 1 -32.97 24.05 90.37
N ARG A 2 -33.12 22.95 89.59
CA ARG A 2 -34.14 22.66 88.55
C ARG A 2 -34.63 23.82 87.65
N THR A 3 -34.80 23.74 86.33
CA THR A 3 -34.86 22.67 85.31
C THR A 3 -35.30 23.34 84.01
N LYS A 4 -34.83 22.85 82.85
CA LYS A 4 -35.53 22.70 81.54
C LYS A 4 -36.05 24.01 80.87
N SER A 5 -36.16 24.16 79.55
CA SER A 5 -36.37 23.21 78.46
C SER A 5 -36.11 23.92 77.12
N ASP A 6 -35.70 23.13 76.13
CA ASP A 6 -36.06 23.26 74.70
C ASP A 6 -35.42 24.36 73.85
N ASN A 7 -35.10 24.16 72.56
CA ASN A 7 -35.22 23.00 71.69
C ASN A 7 -34.21 23.12 70.54
N HIS A 8 -33.88 21.96 70.01
CA HIS A 8 -33.19 21.62 68.77
C HIS A 8 -33.23 22.63 67.59
N LYS A 9 -32.09 22.79 66.90
CA LYS A 9 -31.88 22.35 65.49
C LYS A 9 -30.52 22.83 64.96
N LYS A 10 -29.58 21.89 64.79
CA LYS A 10 -28.34 22.10 64.03
C LYS A 10 -28.68 22.01 62.53
N HIS A 11 -28.63 23.15 61.84
CA HIS A 11 -28.74 23.19 60.39
C HIS A 11 -27.47 22.63 59.75
N TRP A 12 -27.65 21.62 58.89
CA TRP A 12 -26.62 21.08 58.03
C TRP A 12 -26.39 22.08 56.88
N LEU A 13 -25.14 22.52 56.71
CA LEU A 13 -24.71 23.32 55.56
C LEU A 13 -24.76 22.44 54.31
N LEU A 14 -25.80 22.62 53.48
CA LEU A 14 -25.86 22.07 52.13
C LEU A 14 -24.88 22.88 51.27
N ARG A 15 -23.71 22.33 50.97
CA ARG A 15 -22.79 22.90 49.97
C ARG A 15 -23.40 22.64 48.59
N LEU A 16 -23.99 23.66 47.98
CA LEU A 16 -24.31 23.66 46.55
C LEU A 16 -22.99 23.64 45.77
N ALA A 17 -22.58 22.47 45.29
CA ALA A 17 -21.55 22.36 44.27
C ALA A 17 -22.21 22.70 42.93
N LEU A 18 -21.99 23.93 42.45
CA LEU A 18 -22.37 24.33 41.10
C LEU A 18 -21.45 23.59 40.12
N ALA A 19 -21.92 22.47 39.58
CA ALA A 19 -21.25 21.78 38.49
C ALA A 19 -21.34 22.66 37.24
N ALA A 20 -20.24 23.35 36.91
CA ALA A 20 -20.08 23.96 35.60
C ALA A 20 -20.04 22.82 34.57
N LEU A 21 -21.18 22.58 33.91
CA LEU A 21 -21.26 21.68 32.76
C LEU A 21 -20.51 22.37 31.62
N ALA A 22 -19.23 22.07 31.46
CA ALA A 22 -18.49 22.42 30.26
C ALA A 22 -19.13 21.68 29.10
N ALA A 23 -19.96 22.36 28.31
CA ALA A 23 -20.40 21.85 27.04
C ALA A 23 -19.16 21.69 26.16
N LEU A 24 -18.75 20.44 25.95
CA LEU A 24 -17.82 20.08 24.88
C LEU A 24 -18.40 20.65 23.58
N PRO A 25 -17.59 21.30 22.72
CA PRO A 25 -18.09 21.69 21.42
C PRO A 25 -18.50 20.41 20.70
N ALA A 26 -19.80 20.24 20.47
CA ALA A 26 -20.28 19.28 19.50
C ALA A 26 -19.67 19.70 18.17
N THR A 27 -18.66 18.95 17.72
CA THR A 27 -18.23 19.01 16.33
C THR A 27 -19.46 18.76 15.48
N LEU A 28 -19.90 19.77 14.73
CA LEU A 28 -20.89 19.56 13.68
C LEU A 28 -20.33 18.47 12.77
N ALA A 29 -20.92 17.28 12.79
CA ALA A 29 -20.72 16.31 11.73
C ALA A 29 -21.21 16.99 10.45
N GLN A 30 -20.28 17.45 9.60
CA GLN A 30 -20.65 17.83 8.24
C GLN A 30 -21.32 16.60 7.62
N GLY A 31 -22.54 16.76 7.12
CA GLY A 31 -23.17 15.72 6.32
C GLY A 31 -22.24 15.42 5.15
N GLN A 32 -21.65 14.22 5.15
CA GLN A 32 -20.76 13.77 4.07
C GLN A 32 -21.52 13.94 2.75
N THR A 33 -20.97 14.74 1.84
CA THR A 33 -21.60 15.02 0.55
C THR A 33 -20.84 14.27 -0.52
N TYR A 34 -21.29 13.06 -0.81
CA TYR A 34 -20.78 12.27 -1.92
C TYR A 34 -21.26 12.86 -3.25
N CYS A 35 -20.46 12.68 -4.30
CA CYS A 35 -20.93 12.93 -5.66
C CYS A 35 -22.15 12.04 -5.96
N THR A 36 -23.14 12.58 -6.68
CA THR A 36 -24.23 11.77 -7.24
C THR A 36 -23.82 11.33 -8.65
N PRO A 37 -23.74 10.02 -8.93
CA PRO A 37 -23.41 9.53 -10.26
C PRO A 37 -24.54 9.87 -11.23
N LEU A 38 -24.17 10.22 -12.46
CA LEU A 38 -25.13 10.58 -13.50
C LEU A 38 -25.20 9.49 -14.57
N TYR A 39 -26.40 9.03 -14.90
CA TYR A 39 -26.66 8.24 -16.10
C TYR A 39 -27.64 8.96 -17.02
N SER A 40 -27.25 9.20 -18.27
CA SER A 40 -28.10 9.93 -19.22
C SER A 40 -29.34 9.13 -19.64
N THR A 41 -29.20 7.81 -19.77
CA THR A 41 -30.30 6.88 -20.06
C THR A 41 -30.62 6.04 -18.82
N GLY A 42 -29.60 5.61 -18.08
CA GLY A 42 -29.77 4.81 -16.87
C GLY A 42 -30.07 3.35 -17.20
N CYS A 43 -30.96 2.76 -16.41
CA CYS A 43 -31.24 1.33 -16.41
C CYS A 43 -32.58 0.96 -17.05
N THR A 44 -33.27 1.91 -17.70
CA THR A 44 -34.65 1.72 -18.19
C THR A 44 -34.80 0.66 -19.28
N GLU A 45 -33.69 0.26 -19.91
CA GLU A 45 -33.64 -0.77 -20.95
C GLU A 45 -33.26 -2.16 -20.40
N GLY A 46 -33.05 -2.29 -19.08
CA GLY A 46 -32.66 -3.56 -18.46
C GLY A 46 -31.20 -3.60 -17.98
N ASP A 47 -30.52 -2.47 -17.92
CA ASP A 47 -29.13 -2.32 -17.46
C ASP A 47 -28.99 -2.22 -15.92
N GLN A 48 -30.06 -2.48 -15.15
CA GLN A 48 -30.06 -2.39 -13.69
C GLN A 48 -29.14 -3.42 -13.00
N ILE A 49 -28.85 -3.19 -11.72
CA ILE A 49 -28.13 -4.12 -10.83
C ILE A 49 -29.16 -5.01 -10.11
N ASN A 50 -29.64 -6.08 -10.76
CA ASN A 50 -30.67 -6.96 -10.17
C ASN A 50 -30.33 -7.61 -8.82
N LEU A 51 -29.05 -7.75 -8.50
CA LEU A 51 -28.60 -8.28 -7.21
C LEU A 51 -27.32 -7.57 -6.80
N PHE A 52 -27.32 -7.05 -5.58
CA PHE A 52 -26.11 -6.73 -4.86
C PHE A 52 -26.13 -7.38 -3.47
N SER A 53 -25.08 -8.11 -3.14
CA SER A 53 -24.86 -8.63 -1.80
C SER A 53 -23.42 -8.38 -1.37
N PHE A 54 -23.25 -7.93 -0.13
CA PHE A 54 -21.94 -7.72 0.49
C PHE A 54 -22.03 -8.03 1.98
N ASN A 55 -21.31 -9.05 2.43
CA ASN A 55 -21.46 -9.59 3.78
C ASN A 55 -22.93 -9.87 4.14
N SER A 56 -23.54 -9.09 5.04
CA SER A 56 -24.95 -9.22 5.46
C SER A 56 -25.92 -8.36 4.66
N ILE A 57 -25.44 -7.44 3.80
CA ILE A 57 -26.30 -6.76 2.83
C ILE A 57 -26.70 -7.80 1.78
N ASN A 58 -28.00 -7.92 1.53
CA ASN A 58 -28.55 -8.74 0.47
C ASN A 58 -29.75 -8.02 -0.14
N ASN A 59 -29.56 -7.45 -1.33
CA ASN A 59 -30.57 -6.68 -2.03
C ASN A 59 -30.90 -7.32 -3.39
N PRO A 60 -31.76 -8.36 -3.42
CA PRO A 60 -32.28 -8.91 -4.65
C PRO A 60 -33.43 -8.04 -5.17
N THR A 61 -33.55 -7.89 -6.49
CA THR A 61 -34.64 -7.16 -7.19
C THR A 61 -34.63 -5.65 -6.98
N THR A 62 -33.55 -5.00 -7.39
CA THR A 62 -33.43 -3.54 -7.26
C THR A 62 -34.30 -2.82 -8.29
N VAL A 63 -34.83 -1.67 -7.89
CA VAL A 63 -35.71 -0.86 -8.72
C VAL A 63 -34.87 0.08 -9.56
N CYS A 64 -35.04 0.03 -10.88
CA CYS A 64 -34.45 1.03 -11.76
C CYS A 64 -35.10 2.40 -11.52
N ASN A 65 -34.39 3.28 -10.81
CA ASN A 65 -34.85 4.65 -10.58
C ASN A 65 -34.45 5.59 -11.74
N PRO A 66 -35.24 6.65 -12.00
CA PRO A 66 -34.89 7.67 -12.98
C PRO A 66 -33.47 8.22 -12.75
N GLY A 67 -32.65 8.27 -13.79
CA GLY A 67 -31.26 8.70 -13.72
C GLY A 67 -30.28 7.60 -13.28
N GLY A 68 -30.74 6.35 -13.11
CA GLY A 68 -29.89 5.20 -12.83
C GLY A 68 -29.16 5.28 -11.49
N TYR A 69 -29.75 5.95 -10.49
CA TYR A 69 -29.17 6.04 -9.14
C TYR A 69 -30.22 5.71 -8.08
N THR A 70 -29.84 4.85 -7.14
CA THR A 70 -30.68 4.50 -5.99
C THR A 70 -29.90 4.59 -4.68
N ASP A 71 -30.45 5.32 -3.70
CA ASP A 71 -29.89 5.39 -2.35
C ASP A 71 -30.52 4.31 -1.45
N TYR A 72 -29.73 3.28 -1.13
CA TYR A 72 -30.06 2.20 -0.19
C TYR A 72 -29.23 2.31 1.10
N THR A 73 -28.83 3.50 1.54
CA THR A 73 -28.05 3.65 2.79
C THR A 73 -28.75 3.23 4.07
N ASN A 74 -30.06 3.01 4.02
CA ASN A 74 -30.80 2.35 5.08
C ASN A 74 -30.44 0.86 5.24
N LEU A 75 -29.89 0.22 4.19
CA LEU A 75 -29.31 -1.11 4.23
C LEU A 75 -27.84 -1.02 4.61
N SER A 76 -27.44 -1.79 5.61
CA SER A 76 -26.08 -1.74 6.14
C SER A 76 -25.52 -3.10 6.53
N THR A 77 -24.20 -3.14 6.63
CA THR A 77 -23.46 -4.28 7.18
C THR A 77 -22.29 -3.81 8.03
N THR A 78 -21.90 -4.62 9.02
CA THR A 78 -20.71 -4.37 9.84
C THR A 78 -19.55 -5.21 9.35
N VAL A 79 -18.40 -4.56 9.16
CA VAL A 79 -17.15 -5.19 8.73
C VAL A 79 -16.01 -4.82 9.67
N ILE A 80 -15.00 -5.69 9.78
CA ILE A 80 -13.85 -5.51 10.67
C ILE A 80 -12.59 -5.34 9.82
N PRO A 81 -11.74 -4.33 10.09
CA PRO A 81 -10.46 -4.18 9.42
C PRO A 81 -9.60 -5.45 9.50
N GLY A 82 -8.92 -5.79 8.40
CA GLY A 82 -8.13 -7.01 8.22
C GLY A 82 -8.93 -8.26 7.83
N GLN A 83 -10.27 -8.21 7.86
CA GLN A 83 -11.12 -9.34 7.45
C GLN A 83 -11.56 -9.21 5.99
N SER A 84 -11.86 -10.37 5.38
CA SER A 84 -12.36 -10.46 4.01
C SER A 84 -13.82 -10.89 3.99
N TYR A 85 -14.63 -10.21 3.19
CA TYR A 85 -16.08 -10.41 3.12
C TYR A 85 -16.51 -10.74 1.68
N PRO A 86 -17.43 -11.71 1.50
CA PRO A 86 -17.90 -12.07 0.17
C PRO A 86 -18.78 -10.98 -0.43
N LEU A 87 -18.72 -10.89 -1.76
CA LEU A 87 -19.50 -9.98 -2.60
C LEU A 87 -20.13 -10.77 -3.74
N THR A 88 -21.38 -10.46 -4.08
CA THR A 88 -22.03 -10.91 -5.32
C THR A 88 -22.73 -9.73 -5.98
N VAL A 89 -22.58 -9.60 -7.30
CA VAL A 89 -23.31 -8.61 -8.10
C VAL A 89 -23.86 -9.27 -9.38
N GLN A 90 -25.05 -8.87 -9.82
CA GLN A 90 -25.64 -9.36 -11.06
C GLN A 90 -26.43 -8.26 -11.76
N SER A 91 -26.37 -8.22 -13.10
CA SER A 91 -27.16 -7.28 -13.90
C SER A 91 -28.59 -7.78 -14.12
N GLY A 92 -29.41 -6.90 -14.70
CA GLY A 92 -30.60 -7.27 -15.45
C GLY A 92 -30.34 -8.33 -16.51
N GLN A 93 -31.41 -9.03 -16.92
CA GLN A 93 -31.33 -10.13 -17.89
C GLN A 93 -31.16 -9.67 -19.35
N ALA A 94 -31.42 -8.38 -19.64
CA ALA A 94 -31.47 -7.87 -21.01
C ALA A 94 -30.09 -7.58 -21.61
N TYR A 95 -29.23 -6.89 -20.84
CA TYR A 95 -27.97 -6.36 -21.36
C TYR A 95 -26.80 -6.63 -20.41
N ALA A 96 -25.69 -7.08 -20.98
CA ALA A 96 -24.47 -7.40 -20.25
C ALA A 96 -23.85 -6.14 -19.62
N GLN A 97 -23.60 -6.19 -18.31
CA GLN A 97 -22.95 -5.12 -17.57
C GLN A 97 -21.63 -5.58 -17.00
N GLY A 98 -20.65 -4.67 -16.91
CA GLY A 98 -19.53 -4.81 -15.98
C GLY A 98 -19.71 -3.88 -14.79
N PHE A 99 -18.99 -4.18 -13.70
CA PHE A 99 -19.25 -3.61 -12.39
C PHE A 99 -17.99 -3.09 -11.71
N SER A 100 -18.17 -2.12 -10.82
CA SER A 100 -17.13 -1.69 -9.88
C SER A 100 -17.75 -1.27 -8.56
N VAL A 101 -17.01 -1.47 -7.48
CA VAL A 101 -17.46 -1.23 -6.10
C VAL A 101 -16.44 -0.35 -5.39
N TRP A 102 -16.93 0.65 -4.67
CA TRP A 102 -16.13 1.56 -3.88
C TRP A 102 -16.55 1.58 -2.41
N ILE A 103 -15.60 1.83 -1.52
CA ILE A 103 -15.83 2.10 -0.09
C ILE A 103 -14.97 3.30 0.30
N ASP A 104 -15.58 4.33 0.89
CA ASP A 104 -14.90 5.51 1.43
C ASP A 104 -14.25 5.12 2.78
N TYR A 105 -13.01 4.63 2.75
CA TYR A 105 -12.35 4.07 3.93
C TYR A 105 -11.86 5.13 4.91
N ASN A 106 -11.60 6.34 4.42
CA ASN A 106 -11.10 7.44 5.23
C ASN A 106 -12.22 8.37 5.75
N GLN A 107 -13.47 8.12 5.36
CA GLN A 107 -14.66 8.89 5.72
C GLN A 107 -14.50 10.37 5.36
N ASN A 108 -13.99 10.69 4.17
CA ASN A 108 -13.82 12.07 3.71
C ASN A 108 -14.91 12.54 2.73
N GLY A 109 -15.88 11.67 2.39
CA GLY A 109 -16.96 12.01 1.46
C GLY A 109 -16.57 11.87 -0.02
N SER A 110 -15.42 11.27 -0.32
CA SER A 110 -14.90 11.01 -1.66
C SER A 110 -14.68 9.52 -1.88
N PHE A 111 -14.49 9.13 -3.14
CA PHE A 111 -14.08 7.80 -3.59
C PHE A 111 -12.80 7.82 -4.44
N SER A 112 -12.14 8.98 -4.47
CA SER A 112 -10.98 9.23 -5.34
C SER A 112 -9.67 8.73 -4.73
N ASP A 113 -9.68 8.30 -3.47
CA ASP A 113 -8.46 7.93 -2.78
C ASP A 113 -7.96 6.54 -3.20
N ALA A 114 -6.65 6.37 -3.13
CA ALA A 114 -6.01 5.11 -3.48
C ALA A 114 -6.54 3.97 -2.59
N GLY A 115 -7.00 2.89 -3.21
CA GLY A 115 -7.54 1.72 -2.51
C GLY A 115 -9.04 1.77 -2.23
N GLU A 116 -9.75 2.84 -2.62
CA GLU A 116 -11.20 2.95 -2.41
C GLU A 116 -12.02 2.29 -3.52
N ASN A 117 -11.48 2.07 -4.73
CA ASN A 117 -12.05 1.12 -5.68
C ASN A 117 -11.66 -0.30 -5.24
N VAL A 118 -12.58 -0.97 -4.55
CA VAL A 118 -12.29 -2.20 -3.80
C VAL A 118 -12.48 -3.47 -4.63
N TRP A 119 -13.23 -3.38 -5.73
CA TRP A 119 -13.50 -4.53 -6.58
C TRP A 119 -14.01 -4.11 -7.96
N ILE A 120 -13.55 -4.80 -9.00
CA ILE A 120 -14.00 -4.66 -10.39
C ILE A 120 -14.33 -6.06 -10.91
N SER A 121 -15.43 -6.22 -11.66
CA SER A 121 -15.74 -7.50 -12.28
C SER A 121 -14.68 -7.88 -13.32
N ASN A 122 -14.40 -9.18 -13.47
CA ASN A 122 -13.39 -9.67 -14.41
C ASN A 122 -13.86 -9.69 -15.88
N SER A 123 -15.17 -9.60 -16.11
CA SER A 123 -15.79 -9.42 -17.42
C SER A 123 -17.12 -8.67 -17.26
N TRP A 124 -17.79 -8.40 -18.37
CA TRP A 124 -19.20 -7.99 -18.39
C TRP A 124 -20.08 -9.16 -18.81
N GLY A 125 -21.33 -9.19 -18.34
CA GLY A 125 -22.26 -10.29 -18.57
C GLY A 125 -23.55 -10.14 -17.78
N THR A 126 -24.43 -11.11 -17.90
CA THR A 126 -25.72 -11.17 -17.16
C THR A 126 -25.77 -12.24 -16.07
N ALA A 127 -24.75 -13.10 -16.03
CA ALA A 127 -24.56 -14.06 -14.95
C ALA A 127 -24.10 -13.36 -13.66
N PRO A 128 -24.35 -13.93 -12.47
CA PRO A 128 -23.79 -13.42 -11.23
C PRO A 128 -22.26 -13.43 -11.24
N PHE A 129 -21.66 -12.33 -10.78
CA PHE A 129 -20.24 -12.21 -10.50
C PHE A 129 -20.02 -12.28 -9.00
N THR A 130 -19.04 -13.06 -8.57
CA THR A 130 -18.66 -13.21 -7.16
C THR A 130 -17.24 -12.72 -6.92
N GLY A 131 -16.97 -12.28 -5.70
CA GLY A 131 -15.66 -11.82 -5.26
C GLY A 131 -15.57 -11.72 -3.75
N SER A 132 -14.47 -11.17 -3.28
CA SER A 132 -14.26 -10.86 -1.87
C SER A 132 -13.56 -9.52 -1.72
N VAL A 133 -13.95 -8.74 -0.72
CA VAL A 133 -13.32 -7.47 -0.36
C VAL A 133 -12.66 -7.61 0.99
N THR A 134 -11.36 -7.33 1.05
CA THR A 134 -10.60 -7.26 2.30
C THR A 134 -10.59 -5.82 2.80
N ILE A 135 -11.01 -5.60 4.04
CA ILE A 135 -11.03 -4.27 4.65
C ILE A 135 -9.60 -3.90 5.09
N PRO A 136 -9.03 -2.77 4.65
CA PRO A 136 -7.69 -2.34 5.07
C PRO A 136 -7.61 -2.13 6.58
N LEU A 137 -6.48 -2.46 7.20
CA LEU A 137 -6.22 -2.21 8.62
C LEU A 137 -6.25 -0.71 8.97
N THR A 138 -6.04 0.15 7.96
CA THR A 138 -6.06 1.62 8.07
C THR A 138 -7.45 2.22 7.90
N ALA A 139 -8.48 1.41 7.65
CA ALA A 139 -9.84 1.90 7.48
C ALA A 139 -10.35 2.56 8.76
N THR A 140 -10.94 3.75 8.64
CA THR A 140 -11.42 4.53 9.78
C THR A 140 -12.68 3.86 10.33
N SER A 141 -12.74 3.62 11.64
CA SER A 141 -13.93 3.05 12.27
C SER A 141 -15.12 4.01 12.20
N GLY A 142 -16.31 3.52 11.91
CA GLY A 142 -17.52 4.33 11.76
C GLY A 142 -18.36 3.91 10.56
N ALA A 143 -19.51 4.56 10.39
CA ALA A 143 -20.35 4.38 9.22
C ALA A 143 -19.79 5.17 8.03
N THR A 144 -19.69 4.53 6.87
CA THR A 144 -19.23 5.14 5.61
C THR A 144 -20.05 4.63 4.43
N ARG A 145 -19.91 5.28 3.27
CA ARG A 145 -20.61 4.90 2.04
C ARG A 145 -19.88 3.77 1.32
N LEU A 146 -20.66 2.79 0.88
CA LEU A 146 -20.30 1.86 -0.18
C LEU A 146 -21.10 2.22 -1.43
N ARG A 147 -20.46 2.21 -2.60
CA ARG A 147 -21.12 2.40 -3.89
C ARG A 147 -20.83 1.23 -4.81
N VAL A 148 -21.85 0.68 -5.45
CA VAL A 148 -21.69 -0.22 -6.60
C VAL A 148 -22.19 0.49 -7.84
N ARG A 149 -21.48 0.34 -8.96
CA ARG A 149 -21.90 0.87 -10.26
C ARG A 149 -21.84 -0.22 -11.33
N SER A 150 -22.74 -0.12 -12.31
CA SER A 150 -22.73 -0.89 -13.55
C SER A 150 -22.57 0.01 -14.78
N THR A 151 -22.09 -0.56 -15.88
CA THR A 151 -22.19 0.04 -17.22
C THR A 151 -22.23 -1.02 -18.32
N TYR A 152 -22.97 -0.71 -19.39
CA TYR A 152 -23.13 -1.61 -20.54
C TYR A 152 -21.79 -1.84 -21.25
N ASN A 153 -21.46 -3.11 -21.52
CA ASN A 153 -20.26 -3.53 -22.27
C ASN A 153 -18.94 -2.87 -21.80
N GLY A 154 -18.81 -2.59 -20.51
CA GLY A 154 -17.62 -1.96 -19.95
C GLY A 154 -17.60 -2.01 -18.43
N PHE A 155 -16.65 -1.30 -17.84
CA PHE A 155 -16.48 -1.20 -16.38
C PHE A 155 -16.50 0.27 -15.96
N PRO A 156 -17.25 0.63 -14.91
CA PRO A 156 -17.16 1.98 -14.36
C PRO A 156 -15.76 2.22 -13.76
N THR A 157 -15.02 3.21 -14.24
CA THR A 157 -13.65 3.50 -13.75
C THR A 157 -13.59 4.57 -12.66
N ASP A 158 -14.69 5.27 -12.45
CA ASP A 158 -14.81 6.42 -11.55
C ASP A 158 -16.18 6.35 -10.86
N ALA A 159 -16.24 6.63 -9.55
CA ALA A 159 -17.45 6.51 -8.74
C ALA A 159 -18.49 7.63 -9.00
N CYS A 160 -18.07 8.71 -9.67
CA CYS A 160 -18.80 9.96 -9.87
C CYS A 160 -19.06 10.29 -11.35
N ALA A 161 -18.28 9.71 -12.26
CA ALA A 161 -18.34 10.05 -13.69
C ALA A 161 -19.72 9.82 -14.30
N ALA A 162 -20.07 10.67 -15.27
CA ALA A 162 -21.27 10.51 -16.07
C ALA A 162 -21.13 9.30 -17.01
N LEU A 163 -22.16 8.46 -17.05
CA LEU A 163 -22.27 7.31 -17.94
C LEU A 163 -23.59 7.38 -18.71
N ILE A 164 -23.77 6.48 -19.69
CA ILE A 164 -24.98 6.46 -20.52
C ILE A 164 -25.98 5.44 -19.99
N TYR A 165 -25.58 4.17 -19.97
CA TYR A 165 -26.40 3.03 -19.56
C TYR A 165 -25.82 2.38 -18.30
N GLY A 166 -26.70 1.90 -17.43
CA GLY A 166 -26.34 1.25 -16.17
C GLY A 166 -27.05 1.86 -14.98
N GLU A 167 -26.58 1.48 -13.79
CA GLU A 167 -27.11 1.92 -12.51
C GLU A 167 -25.97 2.11 -11.50
N ALA A 168 -26.20 2.97 -10.52
CA ALA A 168 -25.41 3.07 -9.32
C ALA A 168 -26.29 2.93 -8.08
N GLU A 169 -25.80 2.18 -7.11
CA GLU A 169 -26.48 1.96 -5.85
C GLU A 169 -25.54 2.26 -4.69
N ASP A 170 -26.09 2.95 -3.70
CA ASP A 170 -25.37 3.37 -2.51
C ASP A 170 -25.86 2.63 -1.27
N TYR A 171 -24.94 2.11 -0.46
CA TYR A 171 -25.20 1.37 0.78
C TYR A 171 -24.36 1.93 1.93
N THR A 172 -24.70 1.56 3.16
CA THR A 172 -23.88 1.91 4.34
C THR A 172 -23.01 0.74 4.78
N VAL A 173 -21.71 0.98 4.99
CA VAL A 173 -20.81 0.02 5.65
C VAL A 173 -20.40 0.58 7.01
N ILE A 174 -20.55 -0.22 8.06
CA ILE A 174 -20.13 0.12 9.41
C ILE A 174 -18.79 -0.57 9.67
N ILE A 175 -17.71 0.21 9.61
CA ILE A 175 -16.37 -0.28 9.91
C ILE A 175 -16.22 -0.34 11.43
N GLY A 176 -16.15 -1.56 11.97
CA GLY A 176 -15.92 -1.80 13.38
C GLY A 176 -14.46 -1.57 13.78
N SER A 177 -14.17 -1.72 15.07
CA SER A 177 -12.81 -1.67 15.59
C SER A 177 -12.04 -2.94 15.22
N LEU A 178 -10.72 -2.82 15.06
CA LEU A 178 -9.82 -3.97 14.94
C LEU A 178 -10.04 -4.99 16.06
N THR A 179 -10.10 -6.27 15.71
CA THR A 179 -10.17 -7.35 16.70
C THR A 179 -8.94 -7.29 17.63
N PRO A 180 -9.14 -7.26 18.96
CA PRO A 180 -8.04 -7.33 19.92
C PRO A 180 -7.22 -8.60 19.74
N CYS A 181 -5.90 -8.47 19.75
CA CYS A 181 -5.02 -9.63 19.71
C CYS A 181 -5.19 -10.47 20.99
N THR A 182 -5.04 -11.79 20.84
CA THR A 182 -5.09 -12.76 21.93
C THR A 182 -3.98 -13.78 21.77
N GLY A 183 -3.42 -14.27 22.88
CA GLY A 183 -2.37 -15.29 22.83
C GLY A 183 -1.05 -14.79 22.26
N ALA A 184 -0.20 -15.72 21.83
CA ALA A 184 1.08 -15.39 21.19
C ALA A 184 0.84 -14.99 19.73
N PRO A 185 1.37 -13.84 19.27
CA PRO A 185 1.27 -13.46 17.87
C PRO A 185 2.16 -14.33 16.98
N SER A 186 1.88 -14.36 15.68
CA SER A 186 2.84 -14.74 14.64
C SER A 186 3.66 -13.51 14.26
N ALA A 187 4.97 -13.66 14.13
CA ALA A 187 5.83 -12.61 13.61
C ALA A 187 6.15 -12.77 12.12
N GLY A 188 5.60 -13.80 11.48
CA GLY A 188 5.74 -14.03 10.05
C GLY A 188 7.16 -14.47 9.63
N THR A 189 7.42 -14.36 8.33
CA THR A 189 8.70 -14.68 7.71
C THR A 189 9.27 -13.47 6.98
N THR A 190 10.58 -13.49 6.81
CA THR A 190 11.36 -12.48 6.11
C THR A 190 12.32 -13.20 5.14
N PRO A 191 12.83 -12.54 4.09
CA PRO A 191 13.83 -13.13 3.22
C PRO A 191 15.08 -13.53 4.02
N ALA A 192 15.69 -14.70 3.72
CA ALA A 192 16.88 -15.14 4.45
C ALA A 192 18.07 -14.18 4.27
N THR A 193 18.22 -13.62 3.06
CA THR A 193 19.27 -12.66 2.72
C THR A 193 18.69 -11.58 1.83
N VAL A 194 19.09 -10.33 2.07
CA VAL A 194 18.88 -9.21 1.15
C VAL A 194 20.21 -8.52 0.88
N THR A 195 20.36 -7.97 -0.32
CA THR A 195 21.58 -7.27 -0.73
C THR A 195 21.33 -5.77 -0.82
N ALA A 196 22.34 -4.98 -0.41
CA ALA A 196 22.32 -3.53 -0.55
C ALA A 196 23.70 -3.03 -0.97
N CYS A 197 23.74 -1.91 -1.66
CA CYS A 197 25.00 -1.23 -1.95
C CYS A 197 25.48 -0.45 -0.73
N PHE A 198 26.80 -0.33 -0.56
CA PHE A 198 27.33 0.56 0.46
C PHE A 198 26.82 1.99 0.23
N GLY A 199 26.39 2.65 1.31
CA GLY A 199 25.72 3.96 1.26
C GLY A 199 24.21 3.90 1.04
N SER A 200 23.64 2.73 0.74
CA SER A 200 22.20 2.54 0.51
C SER A 200 21.57 1.65 1.58
N GLY A 201 20.32 1.96 1.94
CA GLY A 201 19.48 1.06 2.73
C GLY A 201 18.76 0.03 1.85
N VAL A 202 18.13 -0.95 2.49
CA VAL A 202 17.29 -1.96 1.81
C VAL A 202 15.99 -2.15 2.57
N THR A 203 14.93 -2.46 1.84
CA THR A 203 13.63 -2.79 2.42
C THR A 203 13.56 -4.27 2.77
N ILE A 204 13.19 -4.56 4.01
CA ILE A 204 12.85 -5.89 4.50
C ILE A 204 11.35 -5.89 4.82
N ASN A 205 10.62 -6.85 4.26
CA ASN A 205 9.19 -7.03 4.52
C ASN A 205 8.98 -8.31 5.31
N ALA A 206 8.25 -8.22 6.42
CA ALA A 206 7.72 -9.39 7.11
C ALA A 206 6.38 -9.79 6.50
N ALA A 207 6.22 -11.06 6.14
CA ALA A 207 5.00 -11.61 5.59
C ALA A 207 4.31 -12.54 6.61
N GLY A 208 2.99 -12.38 6.79
CA GLY A 208 2.20 -13.23 7.70
C GLY A 208 2.41 -12.93 9.18
N ALA A 209 2.85 -11.71 9.52
CA ALA A 209 2.80 -11.22 10.88
C ALA A 209 1.33 -11.01 11.30
N THR A 210 1.02 -11.24 12.57
CA THR A 210 -0.32 -11.02 13.11
C THR A 210 -0.62 -9.53 13.11
N THR A 211 -1.82 -9.17 12.69
CA THR A 211 -2.36 -7.81 12.72
C THR A 211 -3.57 -7.78 13.65
N GLY A 212 -3.88 -6.61 14.22
CA GLY A 212 -5.00 -6.47 15.14
C GLY A 212 -4.78 -5.38 16.19
N SER A 213 -5.82 -5.11 16.99
CA SER A 213 -5.72 -4.13 18.06
C SER A 213 -4.80 -4.64 19.18
N GLY A 214 -3.86 -3.81 19.61
CA GLY A 214 -2.83 -4.19 20.59
C GLY A 214 -1.62 -4.93 20.02
N ILE A 215 -1.54 -5.12 18.70
CA ILE A 215 -0.29 -5.58 18.08
C ILE A 215 0.69 -4.41 17.99
N THR A 216 1.93 -4.66 18.41
CA THR A 216 3.06 -3.74 18.21
C THR A 216 4.20 -4.46 17.51
N TYR A 217 4.87 -3.74 16.63
CA TYR A 217 6.03 -4.19 15.87
C TYR A 217 7.30 -3.52 16.38
N GLN A 218 8.40 -4.27 16.44
CA GLN A 218 9.73 -3.74 16.72
C GLN A 218 10.78 -4.54 15.97
N TRP A 219 11.43 -3.93 15.00
CA TRP A 219 12.59 -4.52 14.35
C TRP A 219 13.76 -4.56 15.33
N GLN A 220 14.48 -5.66 15.30
CA GLN A 220 15.69 -5.89 16.08
C GLN A 220 16.84 -6.18 15.13
N GLN A 221 18.04 -5.79 15.53
CA GLN A 221 19.28 -6.03 14.80
C GLN A 221 20.29 -6.78 15.66
N SER A 222 21.16 -7.54 15.00
CA SER A 222 22.27 -8.25 15.61
C SER A 222 23.55 -8.02 14.81
N ALA A 223 24.63 -7.70 15.52
CA ALA A 223 25.97 -7.48 14.97
C ALA A 223 26.90 -8.68 15.18
N ASP A 224 26.45 -9.72 15.89
CA ASP A 224 27.26 -10.84 16.38
C ASP A 224 26.74 -12.20 15.90
N GLY A 225 26.14 -12.24 14.71
CA GLY A 225 25.64 -13.49 14.10
C GLY A 225 24.40 -14.05 14.79
N GLY A 226 23.58 -13.19 15.40
CA GLY A 226 22.31 -13.56 16.02
C GLY A 226 22.42 -13.98 17.50
N VAL A 227 23.58 -13.77 18.14
CA VAL A 227 23.79 -14.10 19.56
C VAL A 227 23.07 -13.08 20.45
N THR A 228 23.25 -11.79 20.20
CA THR A 228 22.55 -10.70 20.87
C THR A 228 21.69 -9.90 19.90
N TRP A 229 20.56 -9.42 20.41
CA TRP A 229 19.59 -8.65 19.64
C TRP A 229 19.25 -7.37 20.37
N VAL A 230 19.35 -6.25 19.67
CA VAL A 230 18.98 -4.93 20.17
C VAL A 230 17.89 -4.33 19.29
N ASN A 231 17.02 -3.51 19.86
CA ASN A 231 15.99 -2.84 19.08
C ASN A 231 16.64 -1.90 18.06
N ALA A 232 16.18 -1.96 16.81
CA ALA A 232 16.53 -1.00 15.80
C ALA A 232 15.90 0.36 16.17
N THR A 233 16.74 1.39 16.20
CA THR A 233 16.35 2.78 16.50
C THR A 233 16.64 3.74 15.35
N ALA A 234 17.26 3.23 14.28
CA ALA A 234 17.55 3.94 13.05
C ALA A 234 16.85 3.25 11.87
N GLY A 235 16.86 3.89 10.71
CA GLY A 235 16.05 3.44 9.56
C GLY A 235 14.60 3.94 9.65
N GLN A 236 13.76 3.50 8.72
CA GLN A 236 12.35 3.90 8.62
C GLN A 236 11.45 2.68 8.77
N GLY A 237 10.34 2.80 9.50
CA GLY A 237 9.41 1.70 9.71
C GLY A 237 9.92 0.62 10.68
N TYR A 238 10.85 0.95 11.59
CA TYR A 238 11.30 -0.01 12.62
C TYR A 238 10.17 -0.47 13.56
N ASN A 239 9.00 0.17 13.53
CA ASN A 239 7.77 -0.19 14.23
C ASN A 239 6.62 -0.58 13.28
N SER A 240 6.95 -1.11 12.10
CA SER A 240 6.02 -1.59 11.08
C SER A 240 6.42 -2.98 10.57
N GLU A 241 5.56 -3.62 9.78
CA GLU A 241 5.87 -4.88 9.08
C GLU A 241 6.93 -4.70 7.98
N THR A 242 7.08 -3.47 7.49
CA THR A 242 8.10 -3.08 6.51
C THR A 242 9.15 -2.19 7.16
N TYR A 243 10.41 -2.57 7.02
CA TYR A 243 11.55 -1.81 7.53
C TYR A 243 12.54 -1.47 6.43
N PHE A 244 12.87 -0.19 6.32
CA PHE A 244 13.95 0.29 5.49
C PHE A 244 15.18 0.54 6.37
N THR A 245 16.22 -0.28 6.16
CA THR A 245 17.43 -0.25 7.00
C THR A 245 18.18 1.07 6.86
N PRO A 246 19.04 1.43 7.84
CA PRO A 246 20.10 2.41 7.63
C PRO A 246 20.96 2.06 6.41
N ALA A 247 21.65 3.08 5.90
CA ALA A 247 22.63 2.91 4.85
C ALA A 247 23.69 1.86 5.25
N LEU A 248 23.88 0.86 4.40
CA LEU A 248 24.86 -0.20 4.62
C LEU A 248 26.27 0.39 4.61
N SER A 249 27.10 0.04 5.59
CA SER A 249 28.52 0.35 5.62
C SER A 249 29.36 -0.92 5.76
N PRO A 250 30.70 -0.85 5.55
CA PRO A 250 31.57 -2.00 5.79
C PRO A 250 31.44 -2.60 7.20
N SER A 251 31.17 -1.76 8.22
CA SER A 251 31.03 -2.22 9.61
C SER A 251 29.67 -2.85 9.92
N THR A 252 28.67 -2.64 9.07
CA THR A 252 27.32 -3.21 9.21
C THR A 252 27.03 -4.31 8.18
N ASN A 253 28.02 -4.66 7.35
CA ASN A 253 27.91 -5.76 6.40
C ASN A 253 27.82 -7.10 7.12
N GLY A 254 26.73 -7.85 6.88
CA GLY A 254 26.43 -9.09 7.58
C GLY A 254 25.59 -8.91 8.84
N TYR A 255 25.12 -7.69 9.14
CA TYR A 255 24.15 -7.52 10.23
C TYR A 255 22.87 -8.28 9.93
N MET A 256 22.31 -8.87 10.98
CA MET A 256 21.09 -9.66 10.92
C MET A 256 19.93 -8.85 11.49
N TYR A 257 18.75 -9.01 10.91
CA TYR A 257 17.53 -8.33 11.30
C TYR A 257 16.39 -9.33 11.50
N ARG A 258 15.53 -9.07 12.47
CA ARG A 258 14.28 -9.81 12.69
C ARG A 258 13.20 -8.87 13.19
N LEU A 259 11.96 -9.17 12.90
CA LEU A 259 10.82 -8.44 13.46
C LEU A 259 10.36 -9.13 14.75
N GLN A 260 10.26 -8.39 15.85
CA GLN A 260 9.52 -8.81 17.03
C GLN A 260 8.08 -8.29 16.93
N VAL A 261 7.12 -9.18 17.10
CA VAL A 261 5.69 -8.84 17.19
C VAL A 261 5.23 -9.15 18.59
N THR A 262 4.59 -8.17 19.23
CA THR A 262 4.07 -8.30 20.60
C THR A 262 2.58 -8.03 20.60
N CYS A 263 1.83 -8.90 21.27
CA CYS A 263 0.44 -8.63 21.60
C CYS A 263 0.38 -8.01 22.99
N SER A 264 0.07 -6.72 23.08
CA SER A 264 0.00 -5.99 24.36
C SER A 264 -1.07 -6.53 25.29
N ASN A 265 -2.14 -7.11 24.74
CA ASN A 265 -3.25 -7.64 25.54
C ASN A 265 -2.89 -8.93 26.27
N SER A 266 -2.02 -9.76 25.70
CA SER A 266 -1.55 -11.00 26.33
C SER A 266 -0.17 -10.86 26.98
N GLY A 267 0.60 -9.83 26.60
CA GLY A 267 2.01 -9.66 26.97
C GLY A 267 2.96 -10.62 26.25
N LEU A 268 2.46 -11.46 25.33
CA LEU A 268 3.27 -12.44 24.61
C LEU A 268 3.86 -11.85 23.34
N SER A 269 5.04 -12.32 22.97
CA SER A 269 5.74 -11.90 21.75
C SER A 269 6.30 -13.09 20.98
N ALA A 270 6.45 -12.91 19.66
CA ALA A 270 7.17 -13.81 18.78
C ALA A 270 8.16 -13.02 17.92
N THR A 271 9.12 -13.72 17.33
CA THR A 271 10.08 -13.13 16.38
C THR A 271 10.00 -13.82 15.04
N SER A 272 10.17 -13.06 13.96
CA SER A 272 10.19 -13.58 12.59
C SER A 272 11.39 -14.49 12.36
N SER A 273 11.45 -15.10 11.18
CA SER A 273 12.74 -15.58 10.65
C SER A 273 13.76 -14.43 10.57
N VAL A 274 15.03 -14.77 10.44
CA VAL A 274 16.12 -13.81 10.39
C VAL A 274 16.50 -13.49 8.95
N THR A 275 16.75 -12.21 8.69
CA THR A 275 17.32 -11.70 7.44
C THR A 275 18.73 -11.22 7.66
N THR A 276 19.68 -11.67 6.85
CA THR A 276 21.03 -11.09 6.81
C THR A 276 21.10 -10.04 5.71
N VAL A 277 21.57 -8.83 6.03
CA VAL A 277 21.85 -7.80 5.04
C VAL A 277 23.33 -7.86 4.68
N ILE A 278 23.61 -8.12 3.41
CA ILE A 278 24.99 -8.17 2.90
C ILE A 278 25.22 -7.14 1.81
N ALA A 279 26.48 -6.75 1.63
CA ALA A 279 26.88 -5.95 0.50
C ALA A 279 26.55 -6.68 -0.80
N ALA A 280 25.83 -6.01 -1.70
CA ALA A 280 25.71 -6.46 -3.07
C ALA A 280 27.11 -6.54 -3.68
N THR A 281 27.28 -7.40 -4.68
CA THR A 281 28.54 -7.43 -5.43
C THR A 281 28.79 -6.04 -6.02
N THR A 282 30.04 -5.59 -6.06
CA THR A 282 30.38 -4.23 -6.49
C THR A 282 29.81 -3.88 -7.87
N LEU A 283 29.71 -4.88 -8.76
CA LEU A 283 29.12 -4.75 -10.10
C LEU A 283 27.63 -4.37 -10.11
N GLN A 284 26.86 -4.71 -9.06
CA GLN A 284 25.43 -4.40 -8.96
C GLN A 284 25.14 -3.01 -8.41
N CYS A 285 26.18 -2.28 -7.98
CA CYS A 285 26.04 -1.00 -7.28
C CYS A 285 26.38 0.22 -8.12
N TYR A 286 26.76 0.01 -9.38
CA TYR A 286 26.96 1.09 -10.31
C TYR A 286 25.61 1.59 -10.85
N CYS A 287 25.50 2.90 -11.03
CA CYS A 287 24.37 3.48 -11.73
C CYS A 287 24.26 2.90 -13.14
N SER A 288 23.04 2.76 -13.65
CA SER A 288 22.83 2.48 -15.07
C SER A 288 23.43 3.60 -15.93
N SER A 289 23.85 3.28 -17.15
CA SER A 289 24.29 4.28 -18.11
C SER A 289 23.15 5.28 -18.39
N GLY A 290 23.49 6.58 -18.41
CA GLY A 290 22.56 7.66 -18.74
C GLY A 290 22.48 7.99 -20.24
N ALA A 291 23.13 7.21 -21.10
CA ALA A 291 23.15 7.45 -22.55
C ALA A 291 21.73 7.40 -23.14
N SER A 292 21.27 8.54 -23.68
CA SER A 292 19.89 8.70 -24.13
C SER A 292 19.73 8.58 -25.64
N PHE A 293 20.77 8.89 -26.41
CA PHE A 293 20.78 8.88 -27.87
C PHE A 293 21.65 7.74 -28.38
N SER A 294 21.30 7.19 -29.54
CA SER A 294 22.04 6.10 -30.21
C SER A 294 22.73 6.56 -31.49
N SER A 295 22.91 7.88 -31.64
CA SER A 295 23.49 8.51 -32.82
C SER A 295 24.74 9.29 -32.44
N ASP A 296 25.51 9.61 -33.48
CA ASP A 296 26.60 10.58 -33.49
C ASP A 296 27.94 10.07 -32.96
N GLU A 297 28.14 9.84 -31.66
CA GLU A 297 29.45 9.41 -31.12
C GLU A 297 29.37 8.20 -30.19
N ASP A 298 30.26 7.22 -30.40
CA ASP A 298 30.44 6.05 -29.53
C ASP A 298 31.85 6.00 -28.92
N ILE A 299 31.97 5.29 -27.78
CA ILE A 299 33.25 4.84 -27.24
C ILE A 299 33.68 3.59 -28.01
N LEU A 300 34.65 3.74 -28.90
CA LEU A 300 35.14 2.68 -29.79
C LEU A 300 36.16 1.75 -29.12
N ASN A 301 36.92 2.23 -28.14
CA ASN A 301 37.86 1.38 -27.42
C ASN A 301 38.18 1.94 -26.03
N VAL A 302 38.33 1.05 -25.06
CA VAL A 302 38.88 1.38 -23.74
C VAL A 302 40.03 0.42 -23.45
N THR A 303 41.21 0.98 -23.13
CA THR A 303 42.31 0.20 -22.56
C THR A 303 42.66 0.65 -21.14
N PHE A 304 42.82 -0.32 -20.25
CA PHE A 304 43.17 -0.07 -18.85
C PHE A 304 43.71 -1.35 -18.20
N ALA A 305 44.94 -1.35 -17.70
CA ALA A 305 45.51 -2.49 -16.95
C ALA A 305 45.27 -3.89 -17.59
N GLY A 306 45.50 -4.00 -18.91
CA GLY A 306 45.29 -5.24 -19.67
C GLY A 306 43.87 -5.44 -20.21
N ILE A 307 42.89 -4.65 -19.77
CA ILE A 307 41.63 -4.50 -20.51
C ILE A 307 41.94 -3.83 -21.85
N ASN A 308 41.40 -4.38 -22.93
CA ASN A 308 41.41 -3.80 -24.26
C ASN A 308 40.16 -4.26 -25.00
N ASN A 309 39.06 -3.52 -24.80
CA ASN A 309 37.76 -3.87 -25.36
C ASN A 309 37.39 -2.88 -26.45
N THR A 310 37.17 -3.40 -27.64
CA THR A 310 36.71 -2.62 -28.80
C THR A 310 35.19 -2.71 -28.91
N SER A 311 34.54 -1.56 -29.04
CA SER A 311 33.14 -1.44 -29.41
C SER A 311 33.05 -1.07 -30.89
N ALA A 312 31.94 -1.46 -31.52
CA ALA A 312 31.61 -1.03 -32.86
C ALA A 312 30.38 -0.13 -32.83
N CYS A 313 30.30 0.81 -33.77
CA CYS A 313 29.08 1.55 -34.04
C CYS A 313 27.91 0.60 -34.21
N ASN A 314 26.87 0.76 -33.40
CA ASN A 314 25.66 -0.09 -33.41
C ASN A 314 25.90 -1.58 -33.08
N GLY A 315 27.09 -1.95 -32.61
CA GLY A 315 27.39 -3.30 -32.15
C GLY A 315 26.86 -3.52 -30.74
N LEU A 316 26.12 -4.62 -30.52
CA LEU A 316 25.73 -5.02 -29.17
C LEU A 316 26.92 -5.70 -28.49
N ALA A 317 27.46 -5.09 -27.45
CA ALA A 317 28.46 -5.75 -26.60
C ALA A 317 27.85 -6.99 -25.92
N GLY A 318 28.67 -8.04 -25.75
CA GLY A 318 28.20 -9.33 -25.26
C GLY A 318 27.79 -9.38 -23.78
N GLY A 319 28.05 -8.33 -22.99
CA GLY A 319 27.68 -8.31 -21.58
C GLY A 319 26.19 -8.03 -21.34
N PRO A 320 25.63 -8.54 -20.22
CA PRO A 320 24.22 -8.34 -19.87
C PRO A 320 23.81 -6.87 -19.80
N GLY A 321 22.62 -6.55 -20.33
CA GLY A 321 22.07 -5.19 -20.27
C GLY A 321 22.72 -4.18 -21.21
N SER A 322 23.63 -4.61 -22.10
CA SER A 322 24.13 -3.75 -23.19
C SER A 322 22.99 -3.28 -24.08
N VAL A 323 23.14 -2.08 -24.63
CA VAL A 323 22.21 -1.45 -25.56
C VAL A 323 23.02 -0.91 -26.74
N ALA A 324 22.76 -1.42 -27.95
CA ALA A 324 23.47 -1.01 -29.16
C ALA A 324 23.43 0.52 -29.35
N GLY A 325 24.60 1.11 -29.63
CA GLY A 325 24.77 2.57 -29.80
C GLY A 325 24.57 3.39 -28.53
N LYS A 326 24.39 2.79 -27.34
CA LYS A 326 24.17 3.54 -26.08
C LYS A 326 25.05 3.07 -24.94
N TYR A 327 25.13 1.76 -24.74
CA TYR A 327 25.80 1.18 -23.58
C TYR A 327 26.40 -0.18 -23.95
N ALA A 328 27.72 -0.27 -23.80
CA ALA A 328 28.45 -1.52 -23.97
C ALA A 328 28.86 -2.06 -22.60
N ASN A 329 28.25 -3.17 -22.17
CA ASN A 329 28.65 -3.84 -20.95
C ASN A 329 29.72 -4.90 -21.27
N TYR A 330 30.89 -4.77 -20.65
CA TYR A 330 31.98 -5.73 -20.75
C TYR A 330 32.31 -6.42 -19.41
N THR A 331 31.46 -6.30 -18.39
CA THR A 331 31.70 -6.88 -17.06
C THR A 331 31.69 -8.41 -17.03
N GLY A 332 31.30 -9.07 -18.13
CA GLY A 332 31.42 -10.52 -18.30
C GLY A 332 32.82 -10.98 -18.76
N LEU A 333 33.73 -10.06 -19.07
CA LEU A 333 35.11 -10.37 -19.46
C LEU A 333 36.03 -10.41 -18.23
N ALA A 334 37.24 -10.96 -18.40
CA ALA A 334 38.22 -11.04 -17.33
C ALA A 334 38.56 -9.63 -16.80
N PRO A 335 38.53 -9.41 -15.48
CA PRO A 335 38.81 -8.10 -14.90
C PRO A 335 40.32 -7.79 -14.96
N ALA A 336 40.64 -6.49 -14.99
CA ALA A 336 42.00 -6.03 -14.72
C ALA A 336 42.35 -6.22 -13.23
N ALA A 337 43.58 -6.64 -12.95
CA ALA A 337 44.16 -6.64 -11.61
C ALA A 337 45.03 -5.40 -11.42
N VAL A 338 44.72 -4.59 -10.41
CA VAL A 338 45.42 -3.33 -10.12
C VAL A 338 45.74 -3.24 -8.63
N MET A 339 46.83 -2.54 -8.27
CA MET A 339 47.20 -2.31 -6.88
C MET A 339 46.87 -0.89 -6.42
N GLN A 340 46.51 -0.73 -5.15
CA GLN A 340 46.24 0.58 -4.57
C GLN A 340 47.48 1.49 -4.67
N GLY A 341 47.29 2.74 -5.07
CA GLY A 341 48.38 3.72 -5.26
C GLY A 341 49.15 3.56 -6.56
N GLN A 342 48.86 2.53 -7.38
CA GLN A 342 49.49 2.35 -8.68
C GLN A 342 48.94 3.36 -9.70
N THR A 343 49.84 3.99 -10.46
CA THR A 343 49.46 4.77 -11.64
C THR A 343 49.42 3.84 -12.85
N ILE A 344 48.31 3.84 -13.57
CA ILE A 344 48.06 2.96 -14.72
C ILE A 344 47.58 3.82 -15.89
N PRO A 345 48.14 3.64 -17.10
CA PRO A 345 47.66 4.36 -18.27
C PRO A 345 46.25 3.90 -18.63
N LEU A 346 45.39 4.88 -18.89
CA LEU A 346 44.03 4.71 -19.41
C LEU A 346 44.00 5.32 -20.81
N SER A 347 43.49 4.59 -21.80
CA SER A 347 43.12 5.17 -23.10
C SER A 347 41.65 4.96 -23.38
N VAL A 348 41.00 6.00 -23.88
CA VAL A 348 39.63 5.96 -24.38
C VAL A 348 39.64 6.52 -25.79
N THR A 349 39.15 5.75 -26.74
CA THR A 349 38.97 6.18 -28.13
C THR A 349 37.48 6.38 -28.36
N SER A 350 37.09 7.58 -28.77
CA SER A 350 35.75 7.88 -29.29
C SER A 350 35.78 7.99 -30.81
N GLY A 351 34.64 7.82 -31.45
CA GLY A 351 34.50 8.08 -32.88
C GLY A 351 33.05 8.25 -33.29
N SER A 352 32.84 8.80 -34.48
CA SER A 352 31.51 9.11 -34.97
C SER A 352 30.84 7.89 -35.62
N CYS A 353 29.61 7.60 -35.20
CA CYS A 353 28.78 6.48 -35.64
C CYS A 353 27.62 6.97 -36.50
N GLY A 354 27.99 7.62 -37.61
CA GLY A 354 27.07 8.18 -38.57
C GLY A 354 27.83 9.06 -39.56
N ALA A 355 27.26 9.26 -40.74
CA ALA A 355 27.72 10.29 -41.66
C ALA A 355 26.92 11.56 -41.36
N MET A 356 27.44 12.48 -40.55
CA MET A 356 26.77 13.77 -40.36
C MET A 356 27.79 14.93 -40.37
N HIS A 357 27.48 15.90 -41.26
CA HIS A 357 27.97 17.27 -41.30
C HIS A 357 29.40 17.52 -41.81
N ALA A 358 29.48 17.67 -43.14
CA ALA A 358 30.40 18.64 -43.72
C ALA A 358 30.23 20.00 -43.01
N PRO A 359 31.32 20.70 -42.67
CA PRO A 359 31.25 22.01 -42.03
C PRO A 359 30.47 22.96 -42.95
N ARG A 360 29.54 23.74 -42.38
CA ARG A 360 29.00 24.92 -43.07
C ARG A 360 30.03 26.03 -43.09
#